data_AF-A0A840NX55-F1
#
_entry.id   AF-A0A840NX55-F1
#
_cell.length_a   1.000
_cell.length_b   1.000
_cell.length_c   1.000
_cell.angle_alpha   90.00
_cell.angle_beta   90.00
_cell.angle_gamma   90.00
#
_symmetry.space_group_name_H-M   'P 1'
#
loop_
_entity.id
_entity.type
_entity.pdbx_description
1 polymer ?
#
loop_
_entity_poly.entity_id
_entity_poly.type
_entity_poly.pdbx_seq_one_letter_code
_entity_poly.pdbx_strand_id
1 'polypeptide(L)'
;MLLFEPQLARKQLLKAAGYQFLEGDVQHWWLPDTNAGVRTRISDDIVWLAYGIALYVNTTGNYTLLGTPINFIEGASSDRRITQFLLSTYTIFRGRHNL
;
A
#
# COMPACT_ATOMS: atom_id res chain seq x y z
N MET A 1 -16.55 -5.28 -6.39
CA MET A 1 -15.34 -5.21 -7.25
C MET A 1 -14.48 -6.46 -7.11
N LEU A 2 -13.91 -6.78 -5.95
CA LEU A 2 -12.95 -7.90 -5.81
C LEU A 2 -13.47 -9.28 -6.29
N LEU A 3 -14.70 -9.64 -5.91
CA LEU A 3 -15.30 -10.95 -6.27
C LEU A 3 -15.77 -11.05 -7.73
N PHE A 4 -16.08 -9.91 -8.35
CA PHE A 4 -16.64 -9.86 -9.71
C PHE A 4 -15.58 -9.51 -10.76
N GLU A 5 -14.61 -8.67 -10.40
CA GLU A 5 -13.55 -8.17 -11.27
C GLU A 5 -12.21 -8.08 -10.52
N PRO A 6 -11.59 -9.22 -10.17
CA PRO A 6 -10.32 -9.23 -9.44
C PRO A 6 -9.20 -8.52 -10.21
N GLN A 7 -9.22 -8.53 -11.54
CA GLN A 7 -8.20 -7.84 -12.33
C GLN A 7 -8.31 -6.31 -12.23
N LEU A 8 -9.53 -5.76 -12.10
CA LEU A 8 -9.70 -4.34 -11.83
C LEU A 8 -9.20 -3.99 -10.43
N ALA A 9 -9.51 -4.82 -9.43
CA ALA A 9 -8.99 -4.65 -8.07
C ALA A 9 -7.46 -4.66 -8.03
N ARG A 10 -6.82 -5.61 -8.73
CA ARG A 10 -5.36 -5.67 -8.88
C ARG A 10 -4.81 -4.36 -9.44
N LYS A 11 -5.39 -3.85 -10.54
CA LYS A 11 -4.94 -2.61 -11.17
C LYS A 11 -5.03 -1.42 -10.20
N GLN A 12 -6.10 -1.33 -9.42
CA GLN A 12 -6.25 -0.25 -8.44
C GLN A 12 -5.26 -0.35 -7.29
N LEU A 13 -5.00 -1.57 -6.78
CA LEU A 13 -4.00 -1.79 -5.74
C LEU A 13 -2.59 -1.42 -6.21
N LEU A 14 -2.21 -1.83 -7.41
CA LEU A 14 -0.92 -1.45 -8.01
C LEU A 14 -0.82 0.05 -8.26
N LYS A 15 -1.92 0.68 -8.68
CA LYS A 15 -1.99 2.14 -8.85
C LYS A 15 -1.75 2.86 -7.53
N ALA A 16 -2.49 2.50 -6.48
CA ALA A 16 -2.33 3.09 -5.14
C ALA A 16 -0.93 2.86 -4.57
N ALA A 17 -0.37 1.65 -4.72
CA ALA A 17 0.98 1.34 -4.30
C ALA A 17 2.06 2.14 -5.06
N GLY A 18 1.78 2.61 -6.28
CA GLY A 18 2.65 3.51 -7.05
C GLY A 18 2.77 4.92 -6.48
N TYR A 19 1.95 5.29 -5.48
CA TYR A 19 2.04 6.57 -4.78
C TYR A 19 2.68 6.45 -3.40
N GLN A 20 3.47 5.40 -3.17
CA GLN A 20 4.31 5.24 -1.99
C GLN A 20 5.56 6.13 -2.07
N PHE A 21 5.93 6.72 -0.94
CA PHE A 21 7.22 7.38 -0.77
C PHE A 21 8.23 6.40 -0.16
N LEU A 22 9.53 6.67 -0.35
CA LEU A 22 10.60 5.82 0.19
C LEU A 22 10.58 5.75 1.73
N GLU A 23 10.03 6.77 2.39
CA GLU A 23 9.89 6.84 3.84
C GLU A 23 8.74 5.99 4.40
N GLY A 24 7.95 5.33 3.55
CA GLY A 24 6.94 4.33 3.93
C GLY A 24 5.52 4.85 4.12
N ASP A 25 5.28 6.14 3.91
CA ASP A 25 3.94 6.73 3.76
C ASP A 25 3.50 6.77 2.29
N VAL A 26 2.24 7.16 2.06
CA VAL A 26 1.65 7.25 0.72
C VAL A 26 0.98 8.61 0.50
N GLN A 27 0.75 8.95 -0.76
CA GLN A 27 -0.07 10.10 -1.11
C GLN A 27 -1.54 9.82 -0.75
N HIS A 28 -2.17 10.75 -0.02
CA HIS A 28 -3.53 10.58 0.50
C HIS A 28 -4.59 10.57 -0.62
N TRP A 29 -4.37 11.38 -1.66
CA TRP A 29 -5.15 11.39 -2.89
C TRP A 29 -4.27 11.81 -4.06
N TRP A 30 -4.67 11.48 -5.27
CA TRP A 30 -3.99 11.87 -6.52
C TRP A 30 -4.98 12.16 -7.64
N LEU A 31 -4.59 13.02 -8.57
CA LEU A 31 -5.29 13.22 -9.84
C LEU A 31 -4.76 12.23 -10.89
N PRO A 32 -5.63 11.51 -11.63
CA PRO A 32 -5.20 10.50 -12.59
C PRO A 32 -4.26 10.99 -13.69
N ASP A 33 -4.40 12.23 -14.13
CA ASP A 33 -3.70 12.74 -15.33
C ASP A 33 -2.39 13.45 -14.98
N THR A 34 -2.33 14.09 -13.82
CA THR A 34 -1.17 14.92 -13.42
C THR A 34 -0.34 14.28 -12.32
N ASN A 35 -0.83 13.21 -11.68
CA ASN A 35 -0.28 12.64 -10.44
C ASN A 35 -0.16 13.68 -9.30
N ALA A 36 -0.79 14.85 -9.44
CA ALA A 36 -0.82 15.85 -8.40
C ALA A 36 -1.67 15.34 -7.24
N GLY A 37 -1.21 15.59 -6.02
CA GLY A 37 -1.85 15.04 -4.83
C GLY A 37 -1.20 15.54 -3.56
N VAL A 38 -1.70 15.09 -2.41
CA VAL A 38 -1.24 15.57 -1.11
C VAL A 38 -0.57 14.46 -0.32
N ARG A 39 0.66 14.73 0.12
CA ARG A 39 1.35 13.95 1.16
C ARG A 39 0.90 14.50 2.53
N THR A 40 0.27 13.66 3.35
CA THR A 40 -0.22 14.04 4.68
C THR A 40 0.51 13.27 5.78
N ARG A 41 0.16 13.51 7.04
CA ARG A 41 0.61 12.69 8.20
C ARG A 41 -0.45 11.66 8.63
N ILE A 42 -1.46 11.44 7.80
CA ILE A 42 -2.54 10.49 8.07
C ILE A 42 -1.95 9.08 7.95
N SER A 43 -1.75 8.43 9.08
CA SER A 43 -0.97 7.19 9.15
C SER A 43 -1.74 5.94 8.69
N ASP A 44 -3.06 6.00 8.56
CA ASP A 44 -3.88 4.86 8.15
C ASP A 44 -3.86 4.60 6.65
N ASP A 45 -3.45 5.56 5.80
CA ASP A 45 -3.43 5.38 4.35
C ASP A 45 -2.61 4.14 3.93
N ILE A 46 -1.42 3.96 4.52
CA ILE A 46 -0.58 2.78 4.26
C ILE A 46 -1.16 1.48 4.84
N VAL A 47 -1.88 1.57 5.96
CA VAL A 47 -2.54 0.42 6.60
C VAL A 47 -3.68 -0.07 5.71
N TRP A 48 -4.46 0.83 5.13
CA TRP A 48 -5.51 0.50 4.17
C TRP A 48 -4.96 -0.15 2.90
N LEU A 49 -3.82 0.33 2.39
CA LEU A 49 -3.15 -0.31 1.26
C LEU A 49 -2.74 -1.75 1.59
N ALA A 50 -2.09 -1.96 2.74
CA ALA A 50 -1.68 -3.30 3.19
C ALA A 50 -2.88 -4.23 3.38
N TYR A 51 -3.96 -3.74 3.98
CA TYR A 51 -5.21 -4.48 4.14
C TYR A 51 -5.83 -4.87 2.80
N GLY A 52 -5.90 -3.94 1.84
CA GLY A 52 -6.44 -4.21 0.50
C GLY A 52 -5.65 -5.27 -0.26
N ILE A 53 -4.31 -5.24 -0.16
CA ILE A 53 -3.42 -6.26 -0.72
C ILE A 53 -3.68 -7.62 -0.06
N ALA A 54 -3.73 -7.67 1.27
CA ALA A 54 -3.98 -8.91 2.00
C ALA A 54 -5.35 -9.51 1.65
N LEU A 55 -6.39 -8.68 1.59
CA LEU A 55 -7.74 -9.08 1.20
C LEU A 55 -7.76 -9.63 -0.24
N TYR A 56 -7.08 -8.96 -1.17
CA TYR A 56 -6.96 -9.43 -2.56
C TYR A 56 -6.30 -10.80 -2.65
N VAL A 57 -5.14 -10.97 -2.01
CA VAL A 57 -4.39 -12.22 -2.05
C VAL A 57 -5.19 -13.36 -1.41
N ASN A 58 -5.76 -13.12 -0.23
CA ASN A 58 -6.54 -14.13 0.49
C ASN A 58 -7.81 -14.54 -0.25
N THR A 59 -8.44 -13.61 -0.97
CA THR A 59 -9.69 -13.87 -1.70
C THR A 59 -9.44 -14.52 -3.06
N THR A 60 -8.37 -14.13 -3.76
CA THR A 60 -8.11 -14.57 -5.15
C THR A 60 -7.07 -15.69 -5.26
N GLY A 61 -6.28 -15.92 -4.21
CA GLY A 61 -5.10 -16.78 -4.26
C GLY A 61 -3.96 -16.24 -5.13
N ASN A 62 -4.05 -15.01 -5.64
CA ASN A 62 -3.08 -14.48 -6.58
C ASN A 62 -1.93 -13.75 -5.88
N TYR A 63 -0.93 -14.51 -5.42
CA TYR A 63 0.26 -14.00 -4.75
C TYR A 63 1.25 -13.26 -5.67
N THR A 64 1.09 -13.33 -6.99
CA THR A 64 1.97 -12.60 -7.94
C THR A 64 1.90 -11.08 -7.75
N LEU A 65 0.84 -10.57 -7.10
CA LEU A 65 0.73 -9.15 -6.74
C LEU A 65 1.91 -8.73 -5.86
N LEU A 66 2.31 -9.55 -4.89
CA LEU A 66 3.34 -9.22 -3.90
C LEU A 66 4.75 -9.09 -4.49
N GLY A 67 5.01 -9.75 -5.62
CA GLY A 67 6.29 -9.67 -6.34
C GLY A 67 6.28 -8.65 -7.48
N THR A 68 5.23 -7.83 -7.62
CA THR A 68 5.16 -6.85 -8.71
C THR A 68 6.08 -5.67 -8.39
N PRO A 69 7.08 -5.35 -9.24
CA PRO A 69 7.94 -4.19 -9.01
C PRO A 69 7.15 -2.90 -9.16
N ILE A 70 7.31 -1.99 -8.21
CA ILE A 70 6.66 -0.68 -8.18
C ILE A 70 7.71 0.37 -7.76
N ASN A 71 7.73 1.50 -8.46
CA ASN A 71 8.62 2.60 -8.14
C ASN A 71 8.03 3.45 -7.00
N PHE A 72 8.88 3.93 -6.11
CA PHE A 72 8.52 4.98 -5.17
C PHE A 72 8.51 6.35 -5.86
N ILE A 73 7.64 7.24 -5.39
CA ILE A 73 7.63 8.64 -5.80
C ILE A 73 8.50 9.49 -4.88
N GLU A 74 9.03 10.58 -5.42
CA GLU A 74 9.77 11.58 -4.65
C GLU A 74 8.81 12.67 -4.15
N GLY A 75 9.11 13.24 -2.99
CA GLY A 75 8.35 14.34 -2.41
C GLY A 75 9.12 15.00 -1.29
N ALA A 76 8.69 16.20 -0.88
CA ALA A 76 9.30 16.88 0.26
C ALA A 76 9.29 15.96 1.48
N SER A 77 10.42 15.86 2.18
CA SER A 77 10.60 14.96 3.32
C SER A 77 9.54 15.25 4.39
N SER A 78 8.66 14.28 4.66
CA SER A 78 7.76 14.36 5.80
C SER A 78 8.55 14.01 7.07
N ASP A 79 8.42 14.84 8.10
CA ASP A 79 9.12 14.66 9.37
C ASP A 79 8.95 13.23 9.92
N ARG A 80 10.08 12.64 10.32
CA ARG A 80 10.37 11.20 10.43
C ARG A 80 9.67 10.57 11.64
N ARG A 81 8.36 10.32 11.58
CA ARG A 81 7.62 9.63 12.66
C ARG A 81 6.72 8.46 12.24
N ILE A 82 6.47 8.24 10.95
CA ILE A 82 5.56 7.16 10.49
C ILE A 82 6.25 5.77 10.47
N THR A 83 7.58 5.73 10.29
CA THR A 83 8.36 4.48 10.19
C THR A 83 8.30 3.59 11.44
N GLN A 84 8.03 4.15 12.62
CA GLN A 84 7.95 3.36 13.86
C GLN A 84 6.66 2.54 13.97
N PHE A 85 5.56 2.96 13.30
CA PHE A 85 4.27 2.27 13.37
C PHE A 85 4.22 1.01 12.49
N LEU A 86 4.89 1.04 11.34
CA LEU A 86 4.89 -0.09 10.39
C LEU A 86 5.78 -1.27 10.86
N LEU A 87 6.88 -1.00 11.57
CA LEU A 87 7.69 -2.06 12.17
C LEU A 87 6.96 -2.82 13.29
N SER A 88 6.05 -2.16 14.01
CA SER A 88 5.23 -2.85 15.03
C SER A 88 4.15 -3.74 14.39
N THR A 89 3.55 -3.31 13.28
CA THR A 89 2.54 -4.10 12.55
C THR A 89 3.15 -5.24 11.73
N TYR A 90 4.34 -5.07 11.15
CA TYR A 90 5.08 -6.16 10.49
C TYR A 90 5.36 -7.35 11.43
N THR A 91 5.58 -7.08 12.73
CA THR A 91 5.77 -8.12 13.75
C THR A 91 4.47 -8.94 13.99
N ILE A 92 3.30 -8.30 13.86
CA ILE A 92 1.99 -8.97 14.05
C ILE A 92 1.69 -9.94 12.90
N PHE A 93 2.03 -9.59 11.65
CA PHE A 93 1.72 -10.44 10.49
C PHE A 93 2.68 -11.64 10.31
N ARG A 94 3.93 -11.56 10.78
CA ARG A 94 4.86 -12.71 10.73
C ARG A 94 4.71 -13.69 11.90
N GLY A 95 4.03 -13.28 12.98
CA GLY A 95 3.88 -14.08 14.21
C GLY A 95 2.84 -15.21 14.17
N ARG A 96 2.19 -15.49 13.03
CA ARG A 96 1.16 -16.54 12.90
C ARG A 96 1.44 -17.63 11.86
N HIS A 97 2.68 -17.76 11.39
CA HIS A 97 3.09 -18.83 10.46
C HIS A 97 4.27 -19.68 10.95
N ASN A 98 4.33 -19.93 12.26
CA ASN A 98 5.16 -21.01 12.83
C ASN A 98 4.33 -21.78 13.87
N LEU A 99 3.37 -22.57 13.41
CA LEU A 99 2.85 -23.80 14.02
C LEU A 99 2.26 -24.68 12.92
#